data_AF-A0A7X7S7F8-F1
#
_entry.id   AF-A0A7X7S7F8-F1
#
_cell.length_a   1.000
_cell.length_b   1.000
_cell.length_c   1.000
_cell.angle_alpha   90.00
_cell.angle_beta   90.00
_cell.angle_gamma   90.00
#
_symmetry.space_group_name_H-M   'P 1'
#
loop_
_entity.id
_entity.type
_entity.pdbx_description
1 polymer ?
#
loop_
_entity_poly.entity_id
_entity_poly.type
_entity_poly.pdbx_seq_one_letter_code
_entity_poly.pdbx_strand_id
1 'polypeptide(L)'
;PSCGDCLVMYLKVEDNRISDISYLVFGCCGAIATSSMTSVLAKGKTLDEALKISDDDVVEALDGLPESKIHCSLLGVGALRAAILNYQEKQRIETGASHENSHTG
;
A
#
# COMPACT_ATOMS: atom_id res chain seq x y z
N PRO A 1 2.30 -16.96 10.67
CA PRO A 1 2.12 -16.89 9.20
C PRO A 1 2.97 -17.96 8.51
N SER A 2 2.33 -18.95 7.88
CA SER A 2 2.95 -20.16 7.30
C SER A 2 3.09 -20.13 5.78
N CYS A 3 2.64 -19.06 5.10
CA CYS A 3 2.91 -18.81 3.69
C CYS A 3 4.07 -17.82 3.58
N GLY A 4 5.17 -18.23 2.94
CA GLY A 4 6.35 -17.38 2.70
C GLY A 4 6.12 -16.29 1.66
N ASP A 5 4.89 -15.80 1.53
CA ASP A 5 4.50 -14.79 0.56
C ASP A 5 5.01 -13.42 1.04
N CYS A 6 5.65 -12.67 0.14
CA CYS A 6 6.24 -11.37 0.40
C CYS A 6 5.76 -10.38 -0.65
N LEU A 7 5.40 -9.17 -0.21
CA LEU A 7 4.93 -8.10 -1.07
C LEU A 7 5.61 -6.79 -0.66
N VAL A 8 6.22 -6.12 -1.63
CA VAL A 8 6.70 -4.75 -1.51
C VAL A 8 5.93 -3.89 -2.48
N MET A 9 5.34 -2.81 -1.99
CA MET A 9 4.59 -1.85 -2.80
C MET A 9 5.29 -0.49 -2.77
N TYR A 10 5.45 0.11 -3.94
CA TYR A 10 6.06 1.41 -4.14
C TYR A 10 5.00 2.39 -4.61
N LEU A 11 4.95 3.56 -3.99
CA LEU A 11 3.97 4.60 -4.28
C LEU A 11 4.70 5.85 -4.74
N LYS A 12 4.23 6.44 -5.84
CA LYS A 12 4.56 7.81 -6.22
C LYS A 12 3.38 8.70 -5.81
N VAL A 13 3.67 9.73 -5.03
CA VAL A 13 2.64 10.64 -4.48
C VAL A 13 2.89 12.05 -4.99
N GLU A 14 1.86 12.66 -5.57
CA GLU A 14 1.84 14.04 -6.06
C GLU A 14 0.53 14.69 -5.59
N ASP A 15 0.61 15.90 -5.02
CA ASP A 15 -0.57 16.64 -4.52
C ASP A 15 -1.52 15.81 -3.61
N ASN A 16 -0.93 15.05 -2.67
CA ASN A 16 -1.64 14.14 -1.76
C ASN A 16 -2.42 13.00 -2.45
N ARG A 17 -2.12 12.71 -3.71
CA ARG A 17 -2.70 11.62 -4.51
C ARG A 17 -1.64 10.64 -4.97
N ILE A 18 -2.03 9.37 -5.07
CA ILE A 18 -1.14 8.33 -5.59
C ILE A 18 -1.13 8.41 -7.12
N SER A 19 -0.12 9.06 -7.69
CA SER A 19 0.00 9.23 -9.15
C SER A 19 0.44 7.95 -9.85
N ASP A 20 1.26 7.13 -9.17
CA ASP A 20 1.67 5.84 -9.70
C ASP A 20 1.94 4.80 -8.60
N ILE A 21 1.77 3.53 -8.96
CA ILE A 21 1.97 2.38 -8.07
C ILE A 21 2.72 1.29 -8.82
N SER A 22 3.75 0.74 -8.19
CA SER A 22 4.41 -0.48 -8.63
C SER A 22 4.60 -1.42 -7.46
N TYR A 23 4.79 -2.71 -7.73
CA TYR A 23 4.93 -3.71 -6.67
C TYR A 23 5.82 -4.87 -7.13
N LEU A 24 6.47 -5.49 -6.15
CA LEU A 24 7.18 -6.75 -6.30
C LEU A 24 6.53 -7.75 -5.34
N VAL A 25 6.03 -8.84 -5.90
CA VAL A 25 5.34 -9.89 -5.15
C VAL A 25 6.01 -11.24 -5.39
N PHE A 26 6.27 -11.95 -4.31
CA PHE A 26 6.63 -13.36 -4.32
C PHE A 26 5.54 -14.10 -3.54
N GLY A 27 4.76 -14.94 -4.21
CA GLY A 27 3.68 -15.64 -3.54
C GLY A 27 2.80 -16.43 -4.49
N CYS A 28 1.69 -16.95 -3.98
CA CYS A 28 0.73 -17.69 -4.78
C CYS A 28 -0.01 -16.80 -5.79
N CYS A 29 -0.70 -17.40 -6.78
CA CYS A 29 -1.50 -16.65 -7.76
C CYS A 29 -2.54 -15.73 -7.10
N GLY A 30 -3.08 -16.13 -5.95
CA GLY A 30 -3.99 -15.30 -5.16
C GLY A 30 -3.29 -14.03 -4.67
N ALA A 31 -2.09 -14.14 -4.10
CA ALA A 31 -1.31 -12.98 -3.67
C ALA A 31 -0.94 -12.05 -4.84
N ILE A 32 -0.63 -12.60 -6.02
CA ILE A 32 -0.37 -11.80 -7.22
C ILE A 32 -1.63 -11.05 -7.67
N ALA A 33 -2.77 -11.74 -7.73
CA ALA A 33 -4.04 -11.16 -8.18
C ALA A 33 -4.54 -10.07 -7.22
N THR A 34 -4.52 -10.31 -5.92
CA THR A 34 -4.92 -9.32 -4.91
C THR A 34 -3.98 -8.12 -4.92
N SER A 35 -2.66 -8.31 -5.01
CA SER A 35 -1.68 -7.22 -5.09
C SER A 35 -1.93 -6.34 -6.32
N SER A 36 -2.18 -6.98 -7.47
CA SER A 36 -2.53 -6.29 -8.71
C SER A 36 -3.80 -5.46 -8.53
N MET A 37 -4.88 -6.06 -8.01
CA MET A 37 -6.14 -5.37 -7.84
C MET A 37 -6.05 -4.23 -6.81
N THR A 38 -5.34 -4.43 -5.69
CA THR A 38 -5.09 -3.35 -4.72
C THR A 38 -4.41 -2.15 -5.40
N SER A 39 -3.45 -2.38 -6.31
CA SER A 39 -2.79 -1.30 -7.04
C SER A 39 -3.76 -0.53 -7.96
N VAL A 40 -4.67 -1.24 -8.63
CA VAL A 40 -5.68 -0.63 -9.49
C VAL A 40 -6.67 0.20 -8.68
N LEU A 41 -7.15 -0.32 -7.55
CA LEU A 41 -8.08 0.39 -6.68
C LEU A 41 -7.46 1.65 -6.03
N ALA A 42 -6.18 1.60 -5.69
CA ALA A 42 -5.50 2.70 -5.00
C ALA A 42 -5.01 3.81 -5.93
N LYS A 43 -4.68 3.51 -7.19
CA LYS A 43 -4.12 4.51 -8.11
C LYS A 43 -5.10 5.66 -8.37
N GLY A 44 -4.61 6.90 -8.27
CA GLY A 44 -5.39 8.14 -8.44
C GLY A 44 -6.17 8.61 -7.20
N LYS A 45 -6.33 7.75 -6.19
CA LYS A 45 -6.95 8.12 -4.91
C LYS A 45 -6.03 9.01 -4.06
N THR A 46 -6.63 9.77 -3.15
CA THR A 46 -5.85 10.43 -2.09
C THR A 46 -5.31 9.40 -1.11
N LEU A 47 -4.32 9.78 -0.30
CA LEU A 47 -3.78 8.89 0.75
C LEU A 47 -4.88 8.44 1.73
N ASP A 48 -5.79 9.33 2.11
CA ASP A 48 -6.89 9.01 3.03
C ASP A 48 -7.94 8.07 2.40
N GLU A 49 -8.22 8.24 1.10
CA GLU A 49 -9.10 7.35 0.36
C GLU A 49 -8.45 5.96 0.19
N ALA A 50 -7.16 5.91 -0.09
CA ALA A 50 -6.42 4.66 -0.24
C ALA A 50 -6.31 3.89 1.09
N LEU A 51 -6.18 4.58 2.24
CA LEU A 51 -6.19 3.96 3.56
C LEU A 51 -7.51 3.26 3.91
N LYS A 52 -8.63 3.74 3.32
CA LYS A 52 -9.96 3.16 3.54
C LYS A 52 -10.21 1.89 2.74
N ILE A 53 -9.36 1.56 1.76
CA ILE A 53 -9.46 0.31 1.02
C ILE A 53 -9.33 -0.85 2.01
N SER A 54 -10.32 -1.72 1.97
CA SER A 54 -10.43 -2.92 2.78
C SER A 54 -10.13 -4.16 1.95
N ASP A 55 -9.95 -5.28 2.64
CA ASP A 55 -9.79 -6.57 2.02
C ASP A 55 -11.04 -6.97 1.22
N ASP A 56 -12.23 -6.63 1.74
CA ASP A 56 -13.51 -6.91 1.08
C ASP A 56 -13.63 -6.15 -0.24
N ASP A 57 -13.19 -4.89 -0.31
CA ASP A 57 -13.18 -4.12 -1.57
C ASP A 57 -12.33 -4.82 -2.65
N VAL A 58 -11.22 -5.44 -2.26
CA VAL A 58 -10.33 -6.18 -3.18
C VAL A 58 -10.98 -7.49 -3.61
N VAL A 59 -11.64 -8.20 -2.69
CA VAL A 59 -12.38 -9.44 -2.99
C VAL A 59 -13.54 -9.16 -3.93
N GLU A 60 -14.33 -8.12 -3.66
CA GLU A 60 -15.45 -7.70 -4.51
C GLU A 60 -14.97 -7.28 -5.90
N ALA A 61 -13.87 -6.52 -5.99
CA ALA A 61 -13.31 -6.12 -7.28
C ALA A 61 -12.76 -7.30 -8.12
N LEU A 62 -12.50 -8.45 -7.48
CA LEU A 62 -12.11 -9.69 -8.15
C LEU A 62 -13.31 -10.61 -8.49
N ASP A 63 -14.54 -10.13 -8.34
CA ASP A 63 -15.79 -10.92 -8.43
C ASP A 63 -15.81 -12.10 -7.43
N GLY A 64 -15.18 -11.90 -6.28
CA GLY A 64 -15.07 -12.88 -5.20
C GLY A 64 -13.80 -13.73 -5.25
N LEU A 65 -13.51 -14.38 -4.12
CA LEU A 65 -12.44 -15.36 -3.99
C LEU A 65 -12.97 -16.59 -3.26
N PRO A 66 -12.47 -17.80 -3.54
CA PRO A 66 -12.81 -18.98 -2.77
C PRO A 66 -12.50 -18.76 -1.28
N GLU A 67 -13.42 -19.12 -0.37
CA GLU A 67 -13.29 -18.91 1.09
C GLU A 67 -11.93 -19.39 1.66
N SER A 68 -11.41 -20.49 1.13
CA SER A 68 -10.12 -21.07 1.55
C SER A 68 -8.91 -20.19 1.23
N LYS A 69 -9.05 -19.14 0.42
CA LYS A 69 -7.96 -18.27 -0.07
C LYS A 69 -8.01 -16.84 0.43
N ILE A 70 -9.10 -16.42 1.10
CA ILE A 70 -9.27 -15.06 1.61
C ILE A 70 -8.12 -14.72 2.57
N HIS A 71 -7.95 -15.46 3.67
CA HIS A 71 -6.96 -15.12 4.70
C HIS A 71 -5.48 -15.27 4.28
N CYS A 72 -5.16 -16.07 3.25
CA CYS A 72 -3.78 -16.32 2.83
C CYS A 72 -3.28 -15.35 1.75
N SER A 73 -4.18 -14.67 1.03
CA SER A 73 -3.81 -13.93 -0.18
C SER A 73 -3.98 -12.42 -0.07
N LEU A 74 -4.54 -11.90 1.02
CA LEU A 74 -4.82 -10.46 1.19
C LEU A 74 -3.62 -9.65 1.73
N LEU A 75 -2.43 -9.88 1.18
CA LEU A 75 -1.23 -9.09 1.52
C LEU A 75 -1.28 -7.67 0.92
N GLY A 76 -2.04 -7.47 -0.16
CA GLY A 76 -2.13 -6.23 -0.92
C GLY A 76 -2.47 -5.00 -0.07
N VAL A 77 -3.58 -5.07 0.66
CA VAL A 77 -4.09 -3.95 1.48
C VAL A 77 -3.12 -3.62 2.62
N GLY A 78 -2.56 -4.65 3.26
CA GLY A 78 -1.54 -4.47 4.30
C GLY A 78 -0.29 -3.74 3.76
N ALA A 79 0.22 -4.15 2.59
CA ALA A 79 1.37 -3.52 1.98
C ALA A 79 1.08 -2.08 1.52
N LEU A 80 -0.12 -1.81 0.98
CA LEU A 80 -0.54 -0.45 0.63
C LEU A 80 -0.53 0.47 1.86
N ARG A 81 -1.15 0.04 2.96
CA ARG A 81 -1.18 0.81 4.21
C ARG A 81 0.24 1.05 4.75
N ALA A 82 1.08 0.01 4.74
CA ALA A 82 2.47 0.14 5.17
C ALA A 82 3.26 1.15 4.31
N ALA A 83 3.06 1.14 2.99
CA ALA A 83 3.71 2.08 2.08
C ALA A 83 3.24 3.53 2.30
N ILE A 84 1.94 3.76 2.54
CA ILE A 84 1.40 5.08 2.86
C ILE A 84 1.97 5.60 4.19
N LEU A 85 1.99 4.76 5.23
CA LEU A 85 2.56 5.13 6.52
C LEU A 85 4.06 5.44 6.40
N ASN A 86 4.80 4.66 5.61
CA ASN A 86 6.21 4.94 5.34
C ASN A 86 6.42 6.29 4.64
N TYR A 87 5.57 6.64 3.69
CA TYR A 87 5.60 7.94 3.03
C TYR A 87 5.34 9.08 4.03
N GLN A 88 4.29 8.98 4.85
CA GLN A 88 3.95 9.97 5.86
C GLN A 88 5.05 10.16 6.91
N GLU A 89 5.72 9.07 7.32
CA GLU A 89 6.87 9.14 8.22
C GLU A 89 8.04 9.94 7.62
N LYS A 90 8.38 9.65 6.36
CA LYS A 90 9.46 10.36 5.64
C LYS A 90 9.17 11.85 5.51
N GLN A 91 7.92 12.22 5.19
CA GLN A 91 7.51 13.62 5.12
C GLN A 91 7.66 14.35 6.46
N ARG A 92 7.38 13.67 7.59
CA ARG A 92 7.57 14.24 8.92
C ARG A 92 9.04 14.49 9.25
N ILE A 93 9.91 13.54 8.91
CA ILE A 93 11.35 13.64 9.15
C ILE A 93 11.97 14.78 8.31
N GLU A 94 11.61 14.89 7.03
CA GLU A 94 12.08 15.96 6.13
C GLU A 94 11.64 17.35 6.62
N THR A 95 10.41 17.48 7.11
CA THR A 95 9.89 18.74 7.67
C THR A 95 10.59 19.10 8.99
N GLY A 96 10.88 18.11 9.85
CA GLY A 96 11.59 18.32 11.13
C GLY A 96 13.07 18.69 10.98
N ALA A 97 13.78 18.09 10.02
CA ALA A 97 15.19 18.38 9.76
C ALA A 97 15.44 19.81 9.24
N SER A 98 14.39 20.48 8.74
CA SER A 98 14.46 21.85 8.23
C SER A 98 14.45 22.92 9.34
N HIS A 99 14.16 22.56 10.59
CA HIS A 99 14.02 23.52 11.69
C HIS A 99 15.21 23.60 12.67
N GLU A 100 16.24 22.75 12.55
CA GLU A 100 17.37 22.73 13.50
C GLU A 100 18.61 23.52 13.06
N ASN A 101 18.61 24.18 11.89
CA ASN A 101 19.79 24.89 11.36
C ASN A 101 19.81 26.41 11.62
N SER A 102 19.03 26.96 12.56
CA SER A 102 18.96 28.42 12.80
C SER A 102 19.40 28.90 14.19
N HIS A 103 20.16 28.10 14.95
CA HIS A 103 20.68 28.53 16.26
C HIS A 103 22.09 28.01 16.56
N THR A 104 23.08 28.51 15.82
CA THR A 104 24.46 28.67 16.32
C THR A 104 25.07 29.87 15.61
N GLY A 105 24.99 31.02 16.26
CA GLY A 105 25.70 32.25 15.93
C GLY A 105 26.32 32.80 17.21
#